data_AF-A0A9E3KT38-F1
#
_entry.id   AF-A0A9E3KT38-F1
#
_cell.length_a   1.000
_cell.length_b   1.000
_cell.length_c   1.000
_cell.angle_alpha   90.00
_cell.angle_beta   90.00
_cell.angle_gamma   90.00
#
_symmetry.space_group_name_H-M   'P 1'
#
loop_
_entity.id
_entity.type
_entity.pdbx_description
1 polymer ?
#
loop_
_entity_poly.entity_id
_entity_poly.type
_entity_poly.pdbx_seq_one_letter_code
_entity_poly.pdbx_strand_id
1 'polypeptide(L)'
;MRLLLFCFILISSISLAQEKQYTFVFLHTRKDKPELPKEEIDKLMEGHLANINRLAAEGKLVAAGPFDGGGGLFVLNTTSIDEANSWLSTDPGIQANRWRLEVLPYTGSICPVKEPYEMVSYSFIRFKSNIHKETVGDYPTLLKKHEEYVKQLTANSQVVTRGSFGDQEGSILVLNGEVQTEALENDPAVKGGTMVFEIKKLWIAKGSFCE
;
A
#
# COMPACT_ATOMS: atom_id res chain seq x y z
N MET A 1 47.98 13.31 47.53
CA MET A 1 47.43 14.07 46.37
C MET A 1 47.20 13.06 45.24
N ARG A 2 46.01 12.45 45.16
CA ARG A 2 45.64 11.49 44.08
C ARG A 2 44.85 12.26 43.03
N LEU A 3 45.47 12.48 41.87
CA LEU A 3 44.87 13.15 40.73
C LEU A 3 43.92 12.16 40.04
N LEU A 4 42.60 12.35 40.22
CA LEU A 4 41.57 11.59 39.51
C LEU A 4 41.40 12.21 38.11
N LEU A 5 41.87 11.49 37.10
CA LEU A 5 41.72 11.85 35.69
C LEU A 5 40.29 11.52 35.24
N PHE A 6 39.43 12.53 35.09
CA PHE A 6 38.11 12.37 34.49
C PHE A 6 38.25 12.20 32.98
N CYS A 7 38.11 10.97 32.49
CA CYS A 7 38.06 10.68 31.06
C CYS A 7 36.65 10.97 30.54
N PHE A 8 36.46 12.13 29.89
CA PHE A 8 35.23 12.47 29.19
C PHE A 8 35.15 11.64 27.90
N ILE A 9 34.36 10.56 27.93
CA ILE A 9 34.03 9.78 26.73
C ILE A 9 33.01 10.58 25.93
N LEU A 10 33.43 11.18 24.81
CA LEU A 10 32.54 11.71 23.79
C LEU A 10 31.77 10.54 23.17
N ILE A 11 30.52 10.36 23.58
CA ILE A 11 29.58 9.45 22.91
C ILE A 11 29.10 10.18 21.66
N SER A 12 29.79 9.94 20.54
CA SER A 12 29.30 10.32 19.22
C SER A 12 28.01 9.54 18.96
N SER A 13 26.86 10.21 19.04
CA SER A 13 25.58 9.64 18.64
C SER A 13 25.62 9.39 17.13
N ILE A 14 25.93 8.15 16.76
CA ILE A 14 25.79 7.68 15.39
C ILE A 14 24.28 7.64 15.12
N SER A 15 23.75 8.67 14.48
CA SER A 15 22.43 8.60 13.86
C SER A 15 22.52 7.58 12.73
N LEU A 16 22.15 6.33 13.02
CA LEU A 16 21.83 5.38 11.97
C LEU A 16 20.62 5.95 11.22
N ALA A 17 20.82 6.34 9.96
CA ALA A 17 19.71 6.68 9.09
C ALA A 17 18.84 5.43 8.96
N GLN A 18 17.69 5.43 9.61
CA GLN A 18 16.71 4.35 9.48
C GLN A 18 16.24 4.32 8.03
N GLU A 19 16.38 3.17 7.38
CA GLU A 19 15.95 2.97 6.01
C GLU A 19 14.44 3.20 5.93
N LYS A 20 14.02 4.17 5.11
CA LYS A 20 12.61 4.53 4.98
C LYS A 20 11.85 3.40 4.29
N GLN A 21 10.72 3.01 4.86
CA GLN A 21 9.86 1.96 4.34
C GLN A 21 8.49 2.54 4.01
N TYR A 22 8.00 2.29 2.80
CA TYR A 22 6.64 2.70 2.47
C TYR A 22 5.63 1.77 3.14
N THR A 23 4.52 2.33 3.59
CA THR A 23 3.36 1.57 4.09
C THR A 23 2.18 1.82 3.17
N PHE A 24 1.58 0.74 2.68
CA PHE A 24 0.32 0.82 1.95
C PHE A 24 -0.84 0.69 2.93
N VAL A 25 -1.83 1.57 2.77
CA VAL A 25 -3.05 1.55 3.57
C VAL A 25 -4.23 1.41 2.64
N PHE A 26 -4.88 0.26 2.67
CA PHE A 26 -6.12 0.03 1.96
C PHE A 26 -7.28 0.48 2.84
N LEU A 27 -8.09 1.42 2.32
CA LEU A 27 -9.32 1.88 2.94
C LEU A 27 -10.48 1.09 2.33
N HIS A 28 -10.93 0.02 3.00
CA HIS A 28 -12.03 -0.79 2.52
C HIS A 28 -13.37 -0.20 2.98
N THR A 29 -14.27 0.10 2.03
CA THR A 29 -15.60 0.62 2.38
C THR A 29 -16.34 -0.37 3.26
N ARG A 30 -16.83 0.11 4.40
CA ARG A 30 -17.70 -0.68 5.28
C ARG A 30 -19.11 -0.76 4.74
N LYS A 31 -19.61 -1.99 4.57
CA LYS A 31 -21.02 -2.26 4.25
C LYS A 31 -21.92 -2.11 5.48
N ASP A 32 -21.35 -2.25 6.68
CA ASP A 32 -22.02 -2.20 7.99
C ASP A 32 -21.91 -0.83 8.67
N LYS A 33 -21.49 0.22 7.95
CA LYS A 33 -21.37 1.56 8.53
C LYS A 33 -22.75 2.16 8.78
N PRO A 34 -22.98 2.86 9.91
CA PRO A 34 -24.23 3.55 10.15
C PRO A 34 -24.56 4.52 9.02
N GLU A 35 -25.84 4.60 8.67
CA GLU A 35 -26.33 5.70 7.86
C GLU A 35 -26.20 7.00 8.65
N LEU A 36 -25.71 8.04 7.97
CA LEU A 36 -25.56 9.37 8.53
C LEU A 36 -26.23 10.36 7.58
N PRO A 37 -26.74 11.50 8.07
CA PRO A 37 -27.20 12.59 7.23
C PRO A 37 -26.10 13.02 6.23
N LYS A 38 -26.52 13.45 5.04
CA LYS A 38 -25.59 13.89 3.99
C LYS A 38 -24.62 14.97 4.49
N GLU A 39 -25.09 15.93 5.24
CA GLU A 39 -24.26 17.00 5.81
C GLU A 39 -23.13 16.47 6.70
N GLU A 40 -23.41 15.45 7.52
CA GLU A 40 -22.40 14.80 8.34
C GLU A 40 -21.38 14.03 7.49
N ILE A 41 -21.83 13.34 6.44
CA ILE A 41 -20.95 12.64 5.50
C ILE A 41 -20.04 13.63 4.79
N ASP A 42 -20.59 14.75 4.31
CA ASP A 42 -19.85 15.78 3.60
C ASP A 42 -18.79 16.41 4.52
N LYS A 43 -19.12 16.69 5.78
CA LYS A 43 -18.17 17.19 6.79
C LYS A 43 -17.04 16.19 7.09
N LEU A 44 -17.36 14.89 7.19
CA LEU A 44 -16.35 13.86 7.38
C LEU A 44 -15.41 13.76 6.18
N MET A 45 -15.94 13.88 4.96
CA MET A 45 -15.14 13.88 3.74
C MET A 45 -14.28 15.14 3.62
N GLU A 46 -14.79 16.32 3.95
CA GLU A 46 -13.99 17.54 3.99
C GLU A 46 -12.80 17.38 4.95
N GLY A 47 -13.06 16.84 6.15
CA GLY A 47 -12.02 16.54 7.14
C GLY A 47 -11.00 15.51 6.64
N HIS A 48 -11.44 14.49 5.93
CA HIS A 48 -10.57 13.48 5.31
C HIS A 48 -9.63 14.09 4.26
N LEU A 49 -10.16 14.93 3.34
CA LEU A 49 -9.36 15.62 2.33
C LEU A 49 -8.38 16.62 2.97
N ALA A 50 -8.81 17.36 3.99
CA ALA A 50 -7.94 18.25 4.74
C ALA A 50 -6.79 17.49 5.42
N ASN A 51 -7.07 16.30 5.97
CA ASN A 51 -6.06 15.44 6.56
C ASN A 51 -5.05 14.91 5.53
N ILE A 52 -5.51 14.48 4.35
CA ILE A 52 -4.64 14.07 3.23
C ILE A 52 -3.70 15.20 2.85
N ASN A 53 -4.24 16.42 2.63
CA ASN A 53 -3.44 17.58 2.23
C ASN A 53 -2.40 17.94 3.28
N ARG A 54 -2.77 17.89 4.57
CA ARG A 54 -1.83 18.13 5.67
C ARG A 54 -0.72 17.08 5.71
N LEU A 55 -1.05 15.79 5.63
CA LEU A 55 -0.04 14.72 5.64
C LEU A 55 0.87 14.76 4.41
N ALA A 56 0.33 15.15 3.25
CA ALA A 56 1.12 15.35 2.04
C ALA A 56 2.11 16.52 2.20
N ALA A 57 1.65 17.66 2.74
CA ALA A 57 2.50 18.82 3.02
C ALA A 57 3.59 18.52 4.06
N GLU A 58 3.32 17.63 5.01
CA GLU A 58 4.29 17.13 5.99
C GLU A 58 5.27 16.08 5.41
N GLY A 59 5.10 15.67 4.15
CA GLY A 59 5.92 14.63 3.50
C GLY A 59 5.67 13.20 4.02
N LYS A 60 4.57 13.02 4.77
CA LYS A 60 4.17 11.76 5.39
C LYS A 60 3.35 10.90 4.44
N LEU A 61 2.47 11.52 3.65
CA LEU A 61 1.68 10.86 2.62
C LEU A 61 2.29 11.17 1.26
N VAL A 62 2.69 10.12 0.54
CA VAL A 62 3.44 10.22 -0.73
C VAL A 62 2.52 10.14 -1.92
N ALA A 63 1.47 9.32 -1.80
CA ALA A 63 0.44 9.18 -2.80
C ALA A 63 -0.89 8.81 -2.12
N ALA A 64 -1.99 9.28 -2.69
CA ALA A 64 -3.34 8.90 -2.32
C ALA A 64 -4.23 8.84 -3.56
N GLY A 65 -5.16 7.88 -3.58
CA GLY A 65 -6.08 7.74 -4.68
C GLY A 65 -7.29 6.87 -4.33
N PRO A 66 -8.51 7.22 -4.76
CA PRO A 66 -9.66 6.34 -4.60
C PRO A 66 -9.59 5.16 -5.57
N PHE A 67 -10.21 4.05 -5.17
CA PHE A 67 -10.56 2.98 -6.10
C PHE A 67 -11.97 3.19 -6.66
N ASP A 68 -12.17 2.81 -7.91
CA ASP A 68 -13.52 2.71 -8.49
C ASP A 68 -14.38 1.75 -7.64
N GLY A 69 -15.65 2.10 -7.43
CA GLY A 69 -16.55 1.35 -6.56
C GLY A 69 -16.35 1.61 -5.05
N GLY A 70 -15.40 2.48 -4.69
CA GLY A 70 -15.23 3.02 -3.35
C GLY A 70 -14.03 2.44 -2.59
N GLY A 71 -13.72 3.10 -1.48
CA GLY A 71 -12.47 2.90 -0.77
C GLY A 71 -11.31 3.64 -1.43
N GLY A 72 -10.10 3.33 -1.03
CA GLY A 72 -8.91 3.99 -1.58
C GLY A 72 -7.61 3.38 -1.10
N LEU A 73 -6.52 3.97 -1.57
CA LEU A 73 -5.16 3.63 -1.21
C LEU A 73 -4.45 4.89 -0.70
N PHE A 74 -3.79 4.77 0.45
CA PHE A 74 -2.72 5.68 0.84
C PHE A 74 -1.37 4.97 0.76
N VAL A 75 -0.34 5.73 0.39
CA VAL A 75 1.06 5.33 0.48
C VAL A 75 1.77 6.29 1.41
N LEU A 76 2.17 5.80 2.58
CA LEU A 76 2.82 6.59 3.63
C LEU A 76 4.33 6.36 3.64
N ASN A 77 5.10 7.42 3.89
CA ASN A 77 6.55 7.41 4.04
C ASN A 77 6.92 7.16 5.50
N THR A 78 6.89 5.90 5.92
CA THR A 78 6.99 5.51 7.34
C THR A 78 8.29 4.79 7.64
N THR A 79 8.45 4.43 8.90
CA THR A 79 9.49 3.54 9.41
C THR A 79 8.91 2.33 10.15
N SER A 80 7.60 2.33 10.42
CA SER A 80 6.88 1.24 11.06
C SER A 80 5.36 1.36 10.84
N ILE A 81 4.65 0.26 11.10
CA ILE A 81 3.18 0.21 11.08
C ILE A 81 2.57 1.06 12.21
N ASP A 82 3.22 1.15 13.37
CA ASP A 82 2.74 1.97 14.49
C ASP A 82 2.77 3.46 14.14
N GLU A 83 3.80 3.92 13.44
CA GLU A 83 3.88 5.28 12.92
C GLU A 83 2.75 5.55 11.91
N ALA A 84 2.50 4.61 10.98
CA ALA A 84 1.38 4.71 10.04
C ALA A 84 0.04 4.86 10.79
N ASN A 85 -0.22 4.00 11.77
CA ASN A 85 -1.45 4.02 12.56
C ASN A 85 -1.63 5.34 13.33
N SER A 86 -0.54 5.89 13.88
CA SER A 86 -0.56 7.20 14.55
C SER A 86 -1.04 8.30 13.59
N TRP A 87 -0.52 8.34 12.36
CA TRP A 87 -0.94 9.35 11.37
C TRP A 87 -2.36 9.11 10.84
N LEU A 88 -2.75 7.86 10.65
CA LEU A 88 -4.11 7.50 10.21
C LEU A 88 -5.17 7.88 11.28
N SER A 89 -4.82 7.80 12.56
CA SER A 89 -5.73 8.11 13.66
C SER A 89 -6.19 9.57 13.71
N THR A 90 -5.55 10.48 12.97
CA THR A 90 -5.93 11.89 12.91
C THR A 90 -7.02 12.19 11.88
N ASP A 91 -7.41 11.20 11.07
CA ASP A 91 -8.41 11.37 10.01
C ASP A 91 -9.85 11.26 10.56
N PRO A 92 -10.69 12.29 10.42
CA PRO A 92 -12.06 12.27 10.94
C PRO A 92 -12.93 11.14 10.37
N GLY A 93 -12.75 10.78 9.10
CA GLY A 93 -13.51 9.69 8.48
C GLY A 93 -13.05 8.32 8.96
N ILE A 94 -11.76 8.16 9.28
CA ILE A 94 -11.24 6.95 9.94
C ILE A 94 -11.76 6.86 11.38
N GLN A 95 -11.74 7.96 12.14
CA GLN A 95 -12.29 8.01 13.51
C GLN A 95 -13.78 7.70 13.55
N ALA A 96 -14.54 8.21 12.58
CA ALA A 96 -15.95 7.87 12.37
C ALA A 96 -16.16 6.43 11.83
N ASN A 97 -15.09 5.65 11.72
CA ASN A 97 -15.07 4.26 11.31
C ASN A 97 -15.81 4.06 9.99
N ARG A 98 -15.55 4.92 8.99
CA ARG A 98 -16.19 4.81 7.66
C ARG A 98 -15.53 3.72 6.79
N TRP A 99 -14.29 3.35 7.11
CA TRP A 99 -13.51 2.32 6.41
C TRP A 99 -12.91 1.29 7.37
N ARG A 100 -12.70 0.06 6.87
CA ARG A 100 -11.78 -0.90 7.49
C ARG A 100 -10.40 -0.68 6.89
N LEU A 101 -9.42 -0.42 7.74
CA LEU A 101 -8.05 -0.24 7.29
C LEU A 101 -7.32 -1.58 7.25
N GLU A 102 -6.54 -1.76 6.21
CA GLU A 102 -5.53 -2.81 6.12
C GLU A 102 -4.20 -2.11 5.84
N VAL A 103 -3.28 -2.22 6.80
CA VAL A 103 -2.03 -1.45 6.86
C VAL A 103 -0.89 -2.44 6.69
N LEU A 104 -0.17 -2.35 5.57
CA LEU A 104 0.82 -3.33 5.17
C LEU A 104 2.16 -2.67 4.84
N PRO A 105 3.30 -3.22 5.30
CA PRO A 105 4.60 -2.77 4.85
C PRO A 105 4.70 -3.03 3.35
N TYR A 106 5.34 -2.14 2.60
CA TYR A 106 5.46 -2.26 1.15
C TYR A 106 6.92 -2.28 0.71
N THR A 107 7.23 -3.23 -0.17
CA THR A 107 8.50 -3.31 -0.89
C THR A 107 8.24 -3.19 -2.39
N GLY A 108 8.66 -2.07 -2.96
CA GLY A 108 8.53 -1.75 -4.38
C GLY A 108 8.79 -0.27 -4.64
N SER A 109 8.72 0.13 -5.91
CA SER A 109 8.98 1.52 -6.31
C SER A 109 7.81 2.43 -5.96
N ILE A 110 8.10 3.54 -5.28
CA ILE A 110 7.20 4.67 -4.99
C ILE A 110 7.98 5.96 -5.11
N CYS A 111 7.39 6.95 -5.77
CA CYS A 111 7.98 8.26 -5.96
C CYS A 111 7.03 9.37 -5.50
N PRO A 112 7.51 10.35 -4.71
CA PRO A 112 6.72 11.53 -4.39
C PRO A 112 6.49 12.35 -5.65
N VAL A 113 5.23 12.70 -5.90
CA VAL A 113 4.83 13.57 -7.01
C VAL A 113 4.60 14.98 -6.49
N LYS A 114 5.16 15.98 -7.17
CA LYS A 114 4.98 17.40 -6.81
C LYS A 114 3.94 18.06 -7.71
N GLU A 115 3.22 19.03 -7.17
CA GLU A 115 2.30 19.84 -7.96
C GLU A 115 3.04 20.76 -8.95
N PRO A 116 2.44 21.05 -10.13
CA PRO A 116 1.18 20.48 -10.63
C PRO A 116 1.39 19.04 -11.15
N TYR A 117 0.37 18.18 -10.97
CA TYR A 117 0.39 16.79 -11.45
C TYR A 117 -0.88 16.41 -12.20
N GLU A 118 -0.75 15.40 -13.06
CA GLU A 118 -1.85 14.76 -13.78
C GLU A 118 -2.39 13.60 -12.96
N MET A 119 -3.72 13.45 -12.89
CA MET A 119 -4.36 12.27 -12.31
C MET A 119 -4.67 11.27 -13.42
N VAL A 120 -4.33 10.00 -13.19
CA VAL A 120 -4.50 8.91 -14.15
C VAL A 120 -5.13 7.69 -13.48
N SER A 121 -5.76 6.83 -14.28
CA SER A 121 -6.33 5.57 -13.81
C SER A 121 -5.47 4.39 -14.21
N TYR A 122 -5.09 3.56 -13.24
CA TYR A 122 -4.37 2.32 -13.45
C TYR A 122 -5.21 1.10 -13.11
N SER A 123 -4.98 -0.02 -13.80
CA SER A 123 -5.44 -1.31 -13.31
C SER A 123 -4.54 -1.75 -12.17
N PHE A 124 -5.12 -1.89 -10.99
CA PHE A 124 -4.48 -2.33 -9.78
C PHE A 124 -4.88 -3.78 -9.50
N ILE A 125 -3.94 -4.70 -9.71
CA ILE A 125 -4.13 -6.11 -9.43
C ILE A 125 -3.47 -6.40 -8.10
N ARG A 126 -4.23 -6.97 -7.17
CA ARG A 126 -3.72 -7.43 -5.89
C ARG A 126 -3.84 -8.94 -5.81
N PHE A 127 -2.71 -9.60 -5.59
CA PHE A 127 -2.66 -11.01 -5.26
C PHE A 127 -2.61 -11.16 -3.74
N LYS A 128 -3.39 -12.10 -3.20
CA LYS A 128 -3.40 -12.44 -1.77
C LYS A 128 -3.18 -13.92 -1.62
N SER A 129 -2.34 -14.32 -0.68
CA SER A 129 -2.17 -15.72 -0.36
C SER A 129 -3.47 -16.31 0.17
N ASN A 130 -3.74 -17.54 -0.24
CA ASN A 130 -4.90 -18.33 0.15
C ASN A 130 -4.43 -19.72 0.59
N ILE A 131 -3.65 -19.74 1.67
CA ILE A 131 -2.98 -20.95 2.15
C ILE A 131 -3.87 -21.63 3.18
N HIS A 132 -4.17 -22.90 2.94
CA HIS A 132 -4.90 -23.76 3.85
C HIS A 132 -4.08 -25.02 4.14
N LYS A 133 -4.55 -25.86 5.09
CA LYS A 133 -3.80 -27.05 5.52
C LYS A 133 -3.52 -28.01 4.35
N GLU A 134 -4.42 -28.05 3.39
CA GLU A 134 -4.38 -28.91 2.21
C GLU A 134 -3.41 -28.39 1.15
N THR A 135 -3.15 -27.09 1.11
CA THR A 135 -2.38 -26.42 0.04
C THR A 135 -1.01 -25.89 0.50
N VAL A 136 -0.73 -25.89 1.81
CA VAL A 136 0.52 -25.36 2.38
C VAL A 136 1.78 -26.05 1.85
N GLY A 137 1.71 -27.35 1.54
CA GLY A 137 2.84 -28.10 0.97
C GLY A 137 3.19 -27.66 -0.44
N ASP A 138 2.20 -27.24 -1.21
CA ASP A 138 2.37 -26.82 -2.61
C ASP A 138 2.77 -25.35 -2.74
N TYR A 139 2.50 -24.53 -1.71
CA TYR A 139 2.69 -23.08 -1.73
C TYR A 139 4.08 -22.64 -2.22
N PRO A 140 5.22 -23.15 -1.72
CA PRO A 140 6.53 -22.68 -2.18
C PRO A 140 6.76 -22.93 -3.68
N THR A 141 6.27 -24.07 -4.18
CA THR A 141 6.43 -24.43 -5.60
C THR A 141 5.51 -23.61 -6.48
N LEU A 142 4.27 -23.40 -6.06
CA LEU A 142 3.29 -22.60 -6.79
C LEU A 142 3.63 -21.11 -6.76
N LEU A 143 4.18 -20.59 -5.66
CA LEU A 143 4.66 -19.22 -5.57
C LEU A 143 5.79 -18.95 -6.58
N LYS A 144 6.76 -19.85 -6.71
CA LYS A 144 7.82 -19.72 -7.72
C LYS A 144 7.25 -19.69 -9.15
N LYS A 145 6.29 -20.57 -9.44
CA LYS A 145 5.61 -20.59 -10.74
C LYS A 145 4.80 -19.33 -10.99
N HIS A 146 4.17 -18.75 -9.96
CA HIS A 146 3.49 -17.46 -10.02
C HIS A 146 4.47 -16.33 -10.38
N GLU A 147 5.62 -16.25 -9.72
CA GLU A 147 6.64 -15.23 -10.03
C GLU A 147 7.11 -15.31 -11.49
N GLU A 148 7.36 -16.53 -11.98
CA GLU A 148 7.72 -16.78 -13.38
C GLU A 148 6.58 -16.41 -14.34
N TYR A 149 5.34 -16.76 -14.00
CA TYR A 149 4.16 -16.47 -14.80
C TYR A 149 3.89 -14.96 -14.89
N VAL A 150 3.89 -14.25 -13.77
CA VAL A 150 3.72 -12.78 -13.73
C VAL A 150 4.82 -12.11 -14.54
N LYS A 151 6.06 -12.58 -14.48
CA LYS A 151 7.16 -12.08 -15.31
C LYS A 151 6.88 -12.25 -16.81
N GLN A 152 6.30 -13.37 -17.23
CA GLN A 152 5.92 -13.60 -18.64
C GLN A 152 4.70 -12.79 -19.06
N LEU A 153 3.65 -12.76 -18.23
CA LEU A 153 2.43 -11.98 -18.43
C LEU A 153 2.75 -10.50 -18.66
N THR A 154 3.86 -10.05 -18.09
CA THR A 154 4.30 -8.66 -18.13
C THR A 154 5.41 -8.37 -19.14
N ALA A 155 5.87 -9.37 -19.90
CA ALA A 155 6.95 -9.23 -20.87
C ALA A 155 6.59 -8.34 -22.08
N ASN A 156 5.28 -8.22 -22.38
CA ASN A 156 4.75 -7.42 -23.49
C ASN A 156 3.97 -6.18 -23.01
N SER A 157 4.07 -5.84 -21.72
CA SER A 157 3.00 -5.10 -21.02
C SER A 157 3.45 -3.74 -20.52
N GLN A 158 2.46 -2.84 -20.43
CA GLN A 158 2.54 -1.49 -19.86
C GLN A 158 2.59 -1.53 -18.32
N VAL A 159 3.50 -2.34 -17.75
CA VAL A 159 3.65 -2.42 -16.29
C VAL A 159 4.16 -1.10 -15.76
N VAL A 160 3.41 -0.55 -14.82
CA VAL A 160 3.79 0.65 -14.09
C VAL A 160 4.68 0.25 -12.91
N THR A 161 4.23 -0.69 -12.08
CA THR A 161 5.04 -1.18 -10.96
C THR A 161 4.63 -2.59 -10.50
N ARG A 162 5.53 -3.19 -9.73
CA ARG A 162 5.31 -4.42 -8.95
C ARG A 162 5.80 -4.17 -7.54
N GLY A 163 5.16 -4.81 -6.57
CA GLY A 163 5.65 -4.80 -5.20
C GLY A 163 5.02 -5.90 -4.36
N SER A 164 5.57 -6.10 -3.17
CA SER A 164 5.11 -7.11 -2.22
C SER A 164 4.82 -6.51 -0.85
N PHE A 165 4.03 -7.22 -0.05
CA PHE A 165 3.69 -6.82 1.32
C PHE A 165 4.43 -7.64 2.40
N GLY A 166 5.52 -8.30 2.01
CA GLY A 166 6.23 -9.26 2.86
C GLY A 166 5.68 -10.69 2.73
N ASP A 167 6.16 -11.57 3.61
CA ASP A 167 5.88 -13.00 3.53
C ASP A 167 4.38 -13.28 3.70
N GLN A 168 3.81 -14.00 2.73
CA GLN A 168 2.41 -14.47 2.73
C GLN A 168 1.31 -13.39 2.69
N GLU A 169 1.63 -12.09 2.72
CA GLU A 169 0.64 -11.01 2.55
C GLU A 169 0.29 -10.76 1.07
N GLY A 170 1.09 -11.33 0.17
CA GLY A 170 0.90 -11.27 -1.27
C GLY A 170 1.62 -10.11 -1.95
N SER A 171 1.12 -9.70 -3.11
CA SER A 171 1.79 -8.77 -4.01
C SER A 171 0.82 -7.90 -4.80
N ILE A 172 1.35 -6.90 -5.48
CA ILE A 172 0.62 -6.09 -6.43
C ILE A 172 1.29 -6.08 -7.80
N LEU A 173 0.46 -5.89 -8.81
CA LEU A 173 0.85 -5.54 -10.16
C LEU A 173 -0.01 -4.35 -10.59
N VAL A 174 0.64 -3.24 -10.94
CA VAL A 174 -0.04 -2.04 -11.44
C VAL A 174 0.25 -1.90 -12.94
N LEU A 175 -0.80 -1.77 -13.74
CA LEU A 175 -0.74 -1.70 -15.19
C LEU A 175 -1.35 -0.41 -15.71
N ASN A 176 -0.72 0.18 -16.71
CA ASN A 176 -1.29 1.25 -17.52
C ASN A 176 -2.07 0.60 -18.66
N GLY A 177 -3.39 0.45 -18.49
CA GLY A 177 -4.26 -0.33 -19.38
C GLY A 177 -4.99 -1.43 -18.62
N GLU A 178 -5.68 -2.32 -19.34
CA GLU A 178 -6.46 -3.41 -18.76
C GLU A 178 -5.74 -4.76 -18.88
N VAL A 179 -6.07 -5.69 -17.97
CA VAL A 179 -5.62 -7.09 -18.04
C VAL A 179 -6.85 -7.98 -18.18
N GLN A 180 -6.75 -8.97 -19.06
CA GLN A 180 -7.80 -9.97 -19.20
C GLN A 180 -7.84 -10.83 -17.95
N THR A 181 -9.00 -10.93 -17.31
CA THR A 181 -9.21 -11.74 -16.10
C THR A 181 -8.76 -13.18 -16.30
N GLU A 182 -9.02 -13.76 -17.47
CA GLU A 182 -8.63 -15.12 -17.82
C GLU A 182 -7.10 -15.35 -17.80
N ALA A 183 -6.29 -14.31 -18.04
CA ALA A 183 -4.86 -14.41 -17.89
C ALA A 183 -4.46 -14.58 -16.40
N LEU A 184 -5.11 -13.84 -15.50
CA LEU A 184 -4.87 -13.97 -14.05
C LEU A 184 -5.41 -15.30 -13.50
N GLU A 185 -6.53 -15.78 -14.02
CA GLU A 185 -7.09 -17.09 -13.67
C GLU A 185 -6.20 -18.25 -14.15
N ASN A 186 -5.39 -18.03 -15.17
CA ASN A 186 -4.42 -19.03 -15.65
C ASN A 186 -3.10 -19.05 -14.88
N ASP A 187 -2.92 -18.16 -13.90
CA ASP A 187 -1.77 -18.17 -13.01
C ASP A 187 -1.68 -19.50 -12.23
N PRO A 188 -0.52 -20.18 -12.21
CA PRO A 188 -0.38 -21.46 -11.53
C PRO A 188 -0.77 -21.45 -10.05
N ALA A 189 -0.47 -20.39 -9.30
CA ALA A 189 -0.82 -20.30 -7.88
C ALA A 189 -2.31 -20.01 -7.67
N VAL A 190 -2.94 -19.31 -8.60
CA VAL A 190 -4.39 -19.09 -8.61
C VAL A 190 -5.12 -20.38 -8.94
N LYS A 191 -4.74 -21.08 -10.03
CA LYS A 191 -5.32 -22.39 -10.38
C LYS A 191 -5.10 -23.44 -9.30
N GLY A 192 -3.95 -23.40 -8.64
CA GLY A 192 -3.62 -24.28 -7.53
C GLY A 192 -4.33 -23.92 -6.22
N GLY A 193 -5.13 -22.84 -6.18
CA GLY A 193 -5.90 -22.42 -5.02
C GLY A 193 -5.08 -21.81 -3.87
N THR A 194 -3.77 -21.69 -4.03
CA THR A 194 -2.85 -21.08 -3.05
C THR A 194 -2.85 -19.56 -3.05
N MET A 195 -3.50 -18.95 -4.04
CA MET A 195 -3.57 -17.51 -4.22
C MET A 195 -4.92 -17.11 -4.81
N VAL A 196 -5.40 -15.94 -4.42
CA VAL A 196 -6.56 -15.28 -5.03
C VAL A 196 -6.13 -13.90 -5.50
N PHE A 197 -6.90 -13.31 -6.41
CA PHE A 197 -6.62 -11.96 -6.88
C PHE A 197 -7.87 -11.07 -6.86
N GLU A 198 -7.61 -9.77 -6.81
CA GLU A 198 -8.60 -8.71 -6.98
C GLU A 198 -8.10 -7.73 -8.04
N ILE A 199 -9.00 -7.26 -8.90
CA ILE A 199 -8.72 -6.19 -9.87
C ILE A 199 -9.55 -4.97 -9.48
N LYS A 200 -8.89 -3.82 -9.35
CA LYS A 200 -9.55 -2.52 -9.20
C LYS A 200 -8.98 -1.50 -10.18
N LYS A 201 -9.73 -0.44 -10.43
CA LYS A 201 -9.20 0.77 -11.07
C LYS A 201 -8.82 1.75 -9.97
N LEU A 202 -7.56 2.20 -9.97
CA LEU A 202 -7.01 3.15 -9.02
C LEU A 202 -6.79 4.48 -9.72
N TRP A 203 -7.43 5.55 -9.22
CA TRP A 203 -7.23 6.91 -9.73
C TRP A 203 -6.23 7.65 -8.83
N ILE A 204 -5.04 7.96 -9.34
CA ILE A 204 -3.91 8.44 -8.54
C ILE A 204 -3.02 9.38 -9.36
N ALA A 205 -2.19 10.19 -8.69
CA ALA A 205 -1.25 11.07 -9.36
C ALA A 205 -0.24 10.26 -10.19
N LYS A 206 -0.07 10.65 -11.45
CA LYS A 206 0.90 10.04 -12.36
C LYS A 206 2.32 10.27 -11.84
N GLY A 207 3.15 9.24 -11.90
CA GLY A 207 4.50 9.20 -11.34
C GLY A 207 4.58 8.67 -9.91
N SER A 208 3.45 8.37 -9.26
CA SER A 208 3.44 7.84 -7.88
C SER A 208 4.20 6.53 -7.73
N PHE A 209 4.35 5.78 -8.82
CA PHE A 209 5.00 4.48 -8.87
C PHE A 209 6.34 4.50 -9.62
N CYS A 210 6.91 5.70 -9.85
CA CYS A 210 8.19 5.95 -10.51
C CYS A 210 8.27 5.66 -12.02
N GLU A 211 7.12 5.67 -12.70
CA GLU A 211 7.00 5.59 -14.16
C GLU A 211 7.30 6.90 -14.92
#